data_AF-A0A0C2GWR9-F1
#
_entry.id   AF-A0A0C2GWR9-F1
#
_cell.length_a   1.000
_cell.length_b   1.000
_cell.length_c   1.000
_cell.angle_alpha   90.00
_cell.angle_beta   90.00
_cell.angle_gamma   90.00
#
_symmetry.space_group_name_H-M   'P 1'
#
loop_
_entity.id
_entity.type
_entity.pdbx_description
1 polymer ?
#
loop_
_entity_poly.entity_id
_entity_poly.type
_entity_poly.pdbx_seq_one_letter_code
_entity_poly.pdbx_strand_id
1 'polypeptide(L)'
;MSTVRDGIFCYLTNTTEFLEHNRTISTEYWTTRFCNNRFLYYDLDTALEDYNHNLTLFSVIRHPIDRFLSGYVDKCINEKHYFKKEKRCFGCKEDMRCFVERLHKNLFEYYTNTTKNSSITYYYVRHFAPQTWYCNFKEHKNDYILVDYHTGPKGVEMTAREFDKIFEQVQVPAEMRALIQSEMLSVNTRREVLWISKNSTLGKVEFFHVFYNTPTGNKASHSVSETSLQDTEPDLIEYVIVTAQL
;
A
#
# COMPACT_ATOMS: atom_id res chain seq x y z
N MET A 1 -4.67 2.92 2.02
CA MET A 1 -4.37 3.98 1.05
C MET A 1 -3.53 3.30 0.01
N SER A 2 -3.94 2.09 -0.38
CA SER A 2 -3.64 1.63 -1.72
C SER A 2 -4.44 2.54 -2.66
N THR A 3 -5.77 2.57 -2.54
CA THR A 3 -6.61 3.11 -3.62
C THR A 3 -6.49 4.61 -3.92
N VAL A 4 -6.63 5.50 -2.92
CA VAL A 4 -6.52 6.93 -3.19
C VAL A 4 -5.05 7.26 -3.59
N ARG A 5 -4.05 6.44 -3.19
CA ARG A 5 -2.61 6.62 -3.54
C ARG A 5 -2.37 6.22 -4.98
N ASP A 6 -2.92 5.08 -5.37
CA ASP A 6 -3.01 4.65 -6.76
C ASP A 6 -3.64 5.78 -7.59
N GLY A 7 -4.67 6.46 -7.06
CA GLY A 7 -5.28 7.64 -7.67
C GLY A 7 -4.35 8.83 -7.81
N ILE A 8 -3.65 9.24 -6.74
CA ILE A 8 -2.67 10.33 -6.80
C ILE A 8 -1.61 10.03 -7.85
N PHE A 9 -1.05 8.82 -7.83
CA PHE A 9 -0.01 8.44 -8.77
C PHE A 9 -0.52 8.32 -10.20
N CYS A 10 -1.69 7.74 -10.38
CA CYS A 10 -2.33 7.65 -11.68
C CYS A 10 -2.57 9.05 -12.28
N TYR A 11 -3.07 9.97 -11.46
CA TYR A 11 -3.24 11.37 -11.81
C TYR A 11 -1.91 12.06 -12.13
N LEU A 12 -0.87 11.82 -11.34
CA LEU A 12 0.43 12.46 -11.56
C LEU A 12 1.17 11.88 -12.77
N THR A 13 1.06 10.57 -13.05
CA THR A 13 1.72 9.95 -14.22
C THR A 13 0.99 10.26 -15.52
N ASN A 14 -0.34 10.29 -15.50
CA ASN A 14 -1.16 10.41 -16.70
C ASN A 14 -2.33 11.36 -16.49
N THR A 15 -1.98 12.62 -16.22
CA THR A 15 -2.91 13.68 -15.86
C THR A 15 -4.01 13.89 -16.89
N THR A 16 -3.64 13.95 -18.17
CA THR A 16 -4.58 14.19 -19.27
C THR A 16 -5.62 13.07 -19.33
N GLU A 17 -5.18 11.81 -19.38
CA GLU A 17 -6.10 10.67 -19.51
C GLU A 17 -6.97 10.50 -18.24
N PHE A 18 -6.39 10.74 -17.06
CA PHE A 18 -7.11 10.70 -15.78
C PHE A 18 -8.25 11.73 -15.74
N LEU A 19 -7.97 12.97 -16.16
CA LEU A 19 -8.95 14.05 -16.17
C LEU A 19 -10.00 13.87 -17.28
N GLU A 20 -9.60 13.47 -18.49
CA GLU A 20 -10.51 13.22 -19.62
C GLU A 20 -11.55 12.14 -19.31
N HIS A 21 -11.20 11.14 -18.51
CA HIS A 21 -12.11 10.09 -18.07
C HIS A 21 -12.91 10.45 -16.82
N ASN A 22 -12.91 11.72 -16.39
CA ASN A 22 -13.59 12.22 -15.20
C ASN A 22 -13.27 11.40 -13.94
N ARG A 23 -12.01 10.95 -13.79
CA ARG A 23 -11.56 10.22 -12.61
C ARG A 23 -11.31 11.17 -11.46
N THR A 24 -11.59 10.70 -10.25
CA THR A 24 -11.33 11.42 -9.00
C THR A 24 -10.49 10.57 -8.09
N ILE A 25 -9.41 11.16 -7.56
CA ILE A 25 -8.43 10.50 -6.68
C ILE A 25 -9.14 9.88 -5.48
N SER A 26 -10.08 10.62 -4.88
CA SER A 26 -10.86 10.24 -3.70
C SER A 26 -11.81 9.06 -3.91
N THR A 27 -12.16 8.73 -5.16
CA THR A 27 -13.08 7.63 -5.50
C THR A 27 -12.40 6.43 -6.12
N GLU A 28 -11.08 6.48 -6.33
CA GLU A 28 -10.33 5.32 -6.80
C GLU A 28 -10.49 4.15 -5.81
N TYR A 29 -10.68 2.96 -6.37
CA TYR A 29 -10.90 1.74 -5.62
C TYR A 29 -10.24 0.56 -6.33
N TRP A 30 -9.83 -0.47 -5.59
CA TRP A 30 -9.04 -1.57 -6.15
C TRP A 30 -9.75 -2.31 -7.31
N THR A 31 -11.08 -2.40 -7.28
CA THR A 31 -11.88 -3.01 -8.38
C THR A 31 -12.06 -2.10 -9.59
N THR A 32 -11.82 -0.80 -9.45
CA THR A 32 -12.08 0.20 -10.50
C THR A 32 -10.83 0.99 -10.85
N ARG A 33 -9.63 0.49 -10.50
CA ARG A 33 -8.36 1.21 -10.71
C ARG A 33 -8.22 1.62 -12.16
N PHE A 34 -8.07 2.92 -12.40
CA PHE A 34 -7.89 3.43 -13.75
C PHE A 34 -6.51 3.11 -14.31
N CYS A 35 -5.47 3.46 -13.56
CA CYS A 35 -4.11 3.02 -13.86
C CYS A 35 -3.90 1.62 -13.28
N ASN A 36 -3.76 0.64 -14.18
CA ASN A 36 -3.36 -0.73 -13.85
C ASN A 36 -2.02 -0.79 -13.10
N ASN A 37 -1.50 -1.99 -12.86
CA ASN A 37 -0.21 -2.26 -12.20
C ASN A 37 1.03 -1.81 -13.02
N ARG A 38 0.94 -0.81 -13.90
CA ARG A 38 2.06 -0.30 -14.71
C ARG A 38 3.18 0.33 -13.87
N PHE A 39 2.83 0.73 -12.67
CA PHE A 39 3.63 1.52 -11.76
C PHE A 39 3.99 0.69 -10.54
N LEU A 40 4.52 -0.51 -10.77
CA LEU A 40 4.71 -1.47 -9.71
C LEU A 40 6.01 -2.27 -9.86
N TYR A 41 6.90 -2.06 -8.91
CA TYR A 41 8.05 -2.88 -8.57
C TYR A 41 7.71 -3.91 -7.52
N TYR A 42 8.54 -4.95 -7.44
CA TYR A 42 8.47 -5.91 -6.34
C TYR A 42 9.67 -5.85 -5.40
N ASP A 43 10.70 -5.12 -5.82
CA ASP A 43 11.99 -5.06 -5.17
C ASP A 43 12.51 -3.62 -5.25
N LEU A 44 12.99 -3.09 -4.13
CA LEU A 44 13.46 -1.70 -4.02
C LEU A 44 14.78 -1.52 -4.76
N ASP A 45 15.66 -2.52 -4.72
CA ASP A 45 16.94 -2.47 -5.41
C ASP A 45 16.75 -2.40 -6.94
N THR A 46 15.85 -3.21 -7.48
CA THR A 46 15.44 -3.15 -8.90
C THR A 46 14.93 -1.77 -9.28
N ALA A 47 14.09 -1.17 -8.43
CA ALA A 47 13.58 0.18 -8.68
C ALA A 47 14.69 1.24 -8.60
N LEU A 48 15.63 1.12 -7.65
CA LEU A 48 16.81 1.98 -7.55
C LEU A 48 17.67 1.89 -8.81
N GLU A 49 17.89 0.68 -9.34
CA GLU A 49 18.65 0.46 -10.56
C GLU A 49 17.98 1.10 -11.78
N ASP A 50 16.69 0.86 -12.00
CA ASP A 50 15.93 1.40 -13.14
C ASP A 50 15.97 2.95 -13.22
N TYR A 51 16.12 3.60 -12.07
CA TYR A 51 16.16 5.06 -11.96
C TYR A 51 17.55 5.63 -11.66
N ASN A 52 18.63 4.84 -11.82
CA ASN A 52 20.00 5.26 -11.54
C ASN A 52 20.16 5.88 -10.14
N HIS A 53 19.47 5.30 -9.14
CA HIS A 53 19.40 5.76 -7.75
C HIS A 53 18.89 7.20 -7.58
N ASN A 54 18.26 7.78 -8.59
CA ASN A 54 17.72 9.13 -8.54
C ASN A 54 16.27 9.13 -8.05
N LEU A 55 16.11 8.59 -6.84
CA LEU A 55 14.84 8.40 -6.16
C LEU A 55 14.87 9.17 -4.87
N THR A 56 13.94 10.10 -4.69
CA THR A 56 13.51 10.37 -3.32
C THR A 56 12.73 9.15 -2.86
N LEU A 57 12.77 8.81 -1.59
CA LEU A 57 11.96 7.74 -1.02
C LEU A 57 11.15 8.36 0.11
N PHE A 58 9.88 7.98 0.25
CA PHE A 58 9.15 8.34 1.46
C PHE A 58 8.29 7.18 1.95
N SER A 59 7.83 7.21 3.19
CA SER A 59 6.96 6.16 3.70
C SER A 59 5.97 6.71 4.70
N VAL A 60 4.70 6.33 4.60
CA VAL A 60 3.72 6.68 5.62
C VAL A 60 3.74 5.64 6.71
N ILE A 61 4.13 6.12 7.87
CA ILE A 61 4.15 5.36 9.10
C ILE A 61 2.91 5.71 9.91
N ARG A 62 2.36 4.70 10.58
CA ARG A 62 1.20 4.86 11.46
C ARG A 62 1.54 4.25 12.81
N HIS A 63 0.96 4.79 13.87
CA HIS A 63 1.08 4.20 15.19
C HIS A 63 0.69 2.70 15.13
N PRO A 64 1.53 1.77 15.63
CA PRO A 64 1.30 0.33 15.44
C PRO A 64 -0.04 -0.17 15.97
N ILE A 65 -0.52 0.39 17.08
CA ILE A 65 -1.82 0.04 17.68
C ILE A 65 -2.96 0.51 16.77
N ASP A 66 -2.89 1.73 16.25
CA ASP A 66 -3.93 2.28 15.38
C ASP A 66 -4.01 1.48 14.08
N ARG A 67 -2.85 1.13 13.50
CA ARG A 67 -2.77 0.27 12.31
C ARG A 67 -3.38 -1.11 12.58
N PHE A 68 -3.07 -1.70 13.73
CA PHE A 68 -3.61 -3.01 14.12
C PHE A 68 -5.13 -2.97 14.30
N LEU A 69 -5.65 -2.02 15.08
CA LEU A 69 -7.09 -1.91 15.35
C LEU A 69 -7.88 -1.61 14.07
N SER A 70 -7.35 -0.72 13.24
CA SER A 70 -7.87 -0.41 11.92
C SER A 70 -7.97 -1.65 11.04
N GLY A 71 -6.86 -2.38 10.89
CA GLY A 71 -6.83 -3.62 10.13
C GLY A 71 -7.77 -4.68 10.70
N TYR A 72 -7.91 -4.78 12.02
CA TYR A 72 -8.85 -5.71 12.66
C TYR A 72 -10.29 -5.37 12.33
N VAL A 73 -10.69 -4.10 12.47
CA VAL A 73 -12.06 -3.67 12.12
C VAL A 73 -12.33 -3.91 10.64
N ASP A 74 -11.41 -3.54 9.76
CA ASP A 74 -11.57 -3.72 8.33
C ASP A 74 -11.68 -5.20 7.94
N LYS A 75 -10.63 -5.98 8.23
CA LYS A 75 -10.47 -7.35 7.75
C LYS A 75 -11.28 -8.39 8.54
N CYS A 76 -11.56 -8.16 9.82
CA CYS A 76 -12.33 -9.09 10.65
C CYS A 76 -13.81 -8.74 10.78
N ILE A 77 -14.14 -7.45 10.85
CA ILE A 77 -15.49 -7.01 11.16
C ILE A 77 -16.24 -6.58 9.89
N ASN A 78 -15.64 -5.77 9.03
CA ASN A 78 -16.32 -5.20 7.86
C ASN A 78 -16.36 -6.17 6.68
N GLU A 79 -15.26 -6.88 6.43
CA GLU A 79 -15.07 -7.75 5.27
C GLU A 79 -15.70 -9.15 5.42
N LYS A 80 -16.99 -9.15 5.74
CA LYS A 80 -17.69 -10.40 6.08
C LYS A 80 -17.85 -11.38 4.91
N HIS A 81 -17.65 -10.92 3.68
CA HIS A 81 -17.94 -11.66 2.45
C HIS A 81 -16.77 -12.52 1.96
N TYR A 82 -15.52 -12.21 2.33
CA TYR A 82 -14.34 -12.97 1.86
C TYR A 82 -14.23 -14.38 2.45
N PHE A 83 -14.61 -14.56 3.72
CA PHE A 83 -14.51 -15.85 4.39
C PHE A 83 -15.77 -16.18 5.20
N LYS A 84 -16.12 -17.48 5.20
CA LYS A 84 -17.17 -18.03 6.08
C LYS A 84 -16.86 -17.71 7.55
N LYS A 85 -17.91 -17.49 8.35
CA LYS A 85 -17.83 -17.02 9.74
C LYS A 85 -16.89 -17.87 10.61
N GLU A 86 -16.83 -19.18 10.36
CA GLU A 86 -16.06 -20.16 11.12
C GLU A 86 -14.55 -20.07 10.84
N LYS A 87 -14.18 -19.49 9.69
CA LYS A 87 -12.78 -19.39 9.25
C LYS A 87 -12.22 -17.97 9.37
N ARG A 88 -13.08 -16.95 9.46
CA ARG A 88 -12.67 -15.55 9.54
C ARG A 88 -11.79 -15.29 10.76
N CYS A 89 -10.75 -14.48 10.56
CA CYS A 89 -9.77 -14.08 11.56
C CYS A 89 -9.24 -15.25 12.34
N PHE A 90 -8.70 -16.21 11.58
CA PHE A 90 -8.19 -17.49 12.05
C PHE A 90 -9.21 -18.32 12.84
N GLY A 91 -10.51 -18.13 12.62
CA GLY A 91 -11.58 -18.80 13.35
C GLY A 91 -11.85 -18.25 14.76
N CYS A 92 -11.30 -17.07 15.09
CA CYS A 92 -11.52 -16.41 16.38
C CYS A 92 -12.84 -15.65 16.50
N LYS A 93 -13.62 -15.57 15.41
CA LYS A 93 -14.88 -14.80 15.38
C LYS A 93 -14.58 -13.33 15.75
N GLU A 94 -15.09 -12.85 16.88
CA GLU A 94 -14.92 -11.48 17.38
C GLU A 94 -14.05 -11.44 18.66
N ASP A 95 -13.37 -12.54 19.01
CA ASP A 95 -12.44 -12.59 20.13
C ASP A 95 -11.07 -12.02 19.71
N MET A 96 -10.80 -10.78 20.12
CA MET A 96 -9.54 -10.09 19.82
C MET A 96 -8.33 -10.76 20.47
N ARG A 97 -8.48 -11.33 21.67
CA ARG A 97 -7.37 -12.02 22.35
C ARG A 97 -6.97 -13.26 21.56
N CYS A 98 -7.94 -14.09 21.20
CA CYS A 98 -7.71 -15.24 20.31
C CYS A 98 -7.04 -14.80 19.01
N PHE A 99 -7.52 -13.70 18.41
CA PHE A 99 -6.96 -13.22 17.15
C PHE A 99 -5.49 -12.81 17.30
N VAL A 100 -5.13 -12.04 18.34
CA VAL A 100 -3.75 -11.62 18.61
C VAL A 100 -2.84 -12.83 18.82
N GLU A 101 -3.27 -13.81 19.63
CA GLU A 101 -2.51 -15.03 19.90
C GLU A 101 -2.27 -15.84 18.61
N ARG A 102 -3.30 -16.01 17.76
CA ARG A 102 -3.17 -16.72 16.48
C ARG A 102 -2.35 -15.93 15.46
N LEU A 103 -2.54 -14.62 15.38
CA LEU A 103 -1.79 -13.76 14.48
C LEU A 103 -0.30 -13.83 14.81
N HIS A 104 0.07 -13.67 16.09
CA HIS A 104 1.46 -13.78 16.53
C HIS A 104 2.07 -15.14 16.14
N LYS A 105 1.35 -16.23 16.40
CA LYS A 105 1.78 -17.58 15.99
C LYS A 105 2.01 -17.67 14.47
N ASN A 106 1.05 -17.25 13.66
CA ASN A 106 1.17 -17.33 12.20
C ASN A 106 2.30 -16.43 11.69
N LEU A 107 2.47 -15.21 12.22
CA LEU A 107 3.57 -14.33 11.87
C LEU A 107 4.92 -15.00 12.17
N PHE A 108 5.07 -15.57 13.36
CA PHE A 108 6.31 -16.26 13.73
C PHE A 108 6.59 -17.46 12.81
N GLU A 109 5.57 -18.26 12.50
CA GLU A 109 5.69 -19.37 11.55
C GLU A 109 6.06 -18.89 10.13
N TYR A 110 5.59 -17.71 9.71
CA TYR A 110 5.96 -17.11 8.43
C TYR A 110 7.42 -16.68 8.44
N TYR A 111 7.85 -16.02 9.51
CA TYR A 111 9.22 -15.58 9.70
C TYR A 111 10.21 -16.76 9.72
N THR A 112 9.84 -17.89 10.34
CA THR A 112 10.68 -19.09 10.40
C THR A 112 10.48 -20.06 9.23
N ASN A 113 9.67 -19.71 8.23
CA ASN A 113 9.34 -20.56 7.08
C ASN A 113 8.78 -21.95 7.46
N THR A 114 7.96 -22.02 8.51
CA THR A 114 7.31 -23.26 9.00
C THR A 114 5.79 -23.24 8.82
N THR A 115 5.27 -22.20 8.17
CA THR A 115 3.82 -22.01 7.96
C THR A 115 3.23 -23.09 7.07
N LYS A 116 2.03 -23.56 7.43
CA LYS A 116 1.18 -24.34 6.52
C LYS A 116 0.45 -23.37 5.59
N ASN A 117 0.83 -23.36 4.30
CA ASN A 117 0.23 -22.49 3.30
C ASN A 117 -1.28 -22.71 3.21
N SER A 118 -2.05 -21.73 3.69
CA SER A 118 -3.48 -21.63 3.47
C SER A 118 -3.82 -20.22 3.00
N SER A 119 -4.80 -20.09 2.09
CA SER A 119 -5.23 -18.78 1.58
C SER A 119 -5.66 -17.83 2.70
N ILE A 120 -6.27 -18.36 3.76
CA ILE A 120 -6.69 -17.60 4.95
C ILE A 120 -5.48 -17.09 5.74
N THR A 121 -4.51 -17.97 5.97
CA THR A 121 -3.29 -17.62 6.71
C THR A 121 -2.50 -16.56 5.96
N TYR A 122 -2.33 -16.74 4.65
CA TYR A 122 -1.71 -15.74 3.78
C TYR A 122 -2.47 -14.41 3.80
N TYR A 123 -3.80 -14.44 3.69
CA TYR A 123 -4.63 -13.24 3.71
C TYR A 123 -4.45 -12.41 4.98
N TYR A 124 -4.53 -13.00 6.17
CA TYR A 124 -4.37 -12.21 7.39
C TYR A 124 -2.92 -11.84 7.65
N VAL A 125 -1.95 -12.74 7.46
CA VAL A 125 -0.55 -12.37 7.65
C VAL A 125 -0.17 -11.20 6.75
N ARG A 126 -0.59 -11.20 5.48
CA ARG A 126 -0.20 -10.12 4.58
C ARG A 126 -0.81 -8.76 4.93
N HIS A 127 -1.86 -8.69 5.74
CA HIS A 127 -2.50 -7.43 6.16
C HIS A 127 -2.00 -6.94 7.54
N PHE A 128 -1.43 -7.83 8.33
CA PHE A 128 -1.03 -7.53 9.71
C PHE A 128 0.48 -7.63 9.94
N ALA A 129 1.26 -8.21 9.03
CA ALA A 129 2.70 -8.30 9.18
C ALA A 129 3.35 -6.90 9.22
N PRO A 130 4.42 -6.72 10.02
CA PRO A 130 5.09 -5.44 10.16
C PRO A 130 5.45 -4.80 8.82
N GLN A 131 5.35 -3.47 8.73
CA GLN A 131 5.88 -2.70 7.59
C GLN A 131 7.40 -2.81 7.46
N THR A 132 8.12 -3.59 8.24
CA THR A 132 9.56 -3.82 8.01
C THR A 132 9.83 -5.12 7.26
N TRP A 133 8.80 -5.94 7.01
CA TRP A 133 8.93 -7.27 6.40
C TRP A 133 8.87 -7.27 4.88
N TYR A 134 8.57 -6.13 4.28
CA TYR A 134 8.36 -6.03 2.86
C TYR A 134 9.48 -5.12 2.25
N CYS A 135 9.77 -5.32 0.97
CA CYS A 135 10.62 -4.48 0.09
C CYS A 135 11.91 -3.92 0.71
N ASN A 136 12.63 -4.77 1.43
CA ASN A 136 13.93 -4.43 2.04
C ASN A 136 13.87 -3.15 2.90
N PHE A 137 12.69 -2.82 3.45
CA PHE A 137 12.49 -1.55 4.16
C PHE A 137 13.35 -1.45 5.40
N LYS A 138 13.66 -2.59 6.04
CA LYS A 138 14.55 -2.62 7.19
C LYS A 138 15.96 -2.15 6.80
N GLU A 139 16.44 -2.58 5.66
CA GLU A 139 17.77 -2.29 5.11
C GLU A 139 17.85 -0.83 4.65
N HIS A 140 16.77 -0.29 4.08
CA HIS A 140 16.71 1.05 3.50
C HIS A 140 16.00 2.08 4.38
N LYS A 141 15.66 1.77 5.63
CA LYS A 141 14.81 2.62 6.48
C LYS A 141 15.26 4.09 6.54
N ASN A 142 16.58 4.32 6.54
CA ASN A 142 17.17 5.65 6.65
C ASN A 142 17.14 6.46 5.34
N ASP A 143 16.84 5.80 4.21
CA ASP A 143 16.75 6.43 2.90
C ASP A 143 15.37 7.08 2.69
N TYR A 144 14.38 6.70 3.51
CA TYR A 144 13.00 7.16 3.43
C TYR A 144 12.73 8.43 4.24
N ILE A 145 12.05 9.39 3.63
CA ILE A 145 11.33 10.45 4.34
C ILE A 145 10.11 9.82 5.04
N LEU A 146 10.06 9.84 6.36
CA LEU A 146 8.93 9.26 7.09
C LEU A 146 7.83 10.31 7.28
N VAL A 147 6.63 10.00 6.79
CA VAL A 147 5.44 10.83 6.94
C VAL A 147 4.54 10.18 8.00
N ASP A 148 4.34 10.86 9.12
CA ASP A 148 3.44 10.38 10.16
C ASP A 148 1.98 10.52 9.74
N TYR A 149 1.27 9.40 9.70
CA TYR A 149 -0.18 9.39 9.57
C TYR A 149 -0.84 9.59 10.92
N HIS A 150 -1.65 10.65 10.98
CA HIS A 150 -2.47 10.96 12.14
C HIS A 150 -3.95 10.81 11.80
N THR A 151 -4.72 10.31 12.76
CA THR A 151 -6.17 10.14 12.62
C THR A 151 -6.91 11.45 12.93
N GLY A 152 -8.14 11.55 12.40
CA GLY A 152 -9.02 12.71 12.60
C GLY A 152 -8.74 13.89 11.66
N PRO A 153 -9.61 14.91 11.64
CA PRO A 153 -9.57 15.99 10.64
C PRO A 153 -8.25 16.74 10.58
N LYS A 154 -7.70 17.12 11.76
CA LYS A 154 -6.39 17.77 11.87
C LYS A 154 -5.25 16.84 11.42
N GLY A 155 -5.38 15.54 11.69
CA GLY A 155 -4.39 14.55 11.29
C GLY A 155 -4.30 14.41 9.77
N VAL A 156 -5.45 14.30 9.11
CA VAL A 156 -5.54 14.26 7.64
C VAL A 156 -4.95 15.53 7.02
N GLU A 157 -5.25 16.70 7.58
CA GLU A 157 -4.68 17.97 7.12
C GLU A 157 -3.16 18.01 7.26
N MET A 158 -2.61 17.57 8.39
CA MET A 158 -1.16 17.48 8.59
C MET A 158 -0.52 16.53 7.58
N THR A 159 -1.08 15.34 7.37
CA THR A 159 -0.57 14.38 6.38
C THR A 159 -0.62 14.97 4.97
N ALA A 160 -1.71 15.65 4.58
CA ALA A 160 -1.82 16.30 3.27
C ALA A 160 -0.76 17.40 3.08
N ARG A 161 -0.41 18.14 4.13
CA ARG A 161 0.68 19.13 4.10
C ARG A 161 2.06 18.48 3.96
N GLU A 162 2.32 17.36 4.63
CA GLU A 162 3.58 16.64 4.46
C GLU A 162 3.73 16.09 3.03
N PHE A 163 2.63 15.60 2.43
CA PHE A 163 2.59 15.21 1.01
C PHE A 163 2.93 16.39 0.11
N ASP A 164 2.28 17.53 0.32
CA ASP A 164 2.50 18.75 -0.46
C ASP A 164 3.97 19.19 -0.41
N LYS A 165 4.61 19.18 0.77
CA LYS A 165 6.04 19.47 0.90
C LYS A 165 6.91 18.53 0.08
N ILE A 166 6.63 17.23 0.13
CA ILE A 166 7.41 16.24 -0.63
C ILE A 166 7.22 16.49 -2.13
N PHE A 167 5.99 16.74 -2.59
CA PHE A 167 5.69 17.05 -3.99
C PHE A 167 6.29 18.39 -4.45
N GLU A 168 6.36 19.37 -3.57
CA GLU A 168 7.04 20.62 -3.87
C GLU A 168 8.56 20.41 -4.04
N GLN A 169 9.19 19.60 -3.20
CA GLN A 169 10.62 19.30 -3.27
C GLN A 169 11.06 18.65 -4.59
N VAL A 170 10.16 17.95 -5.27
CA VAL A 170 10.43 17.40 -6.62
C VAL A 170 9.90 18.24 -7.76
N GLN A 171 9.32 19.40 -7.48
CA GLN A 171 8.81 20.29 -8.53
C GLN A 171 7.53 19.76 -9.20
N VAL A 172 6.63 19.09 -8.46
CA VAL A 172 5.24 18.88 -8.94
C VAL A 172 4.58 20.27 -9.10
N PRO A 173 3.91 20.55 -10.24
CA PRO A 173 3.22 21.82 -10.45
C PRO A 173 2.21 22.15 -9.35
N ALA A 174 2.16 23.44 -8.96
CA ALA A 174 1.31 23.89 -7.85
C ALA A 174 -0.18 23.58 -8.04
N GLU A 175 -0.67 23.63 -9.28
CA GLU A 175 -2.06 23.29 -9.63
C GLU A 175 -2.39 21.81 -9.35
N MET A 176 -1.46 20.90 -9.67
CA MET A 176 -1.62 19.48 -9.41
C MET A 176 -1.57 19.18 -7.91
N ARG A 177 -0.64 19.83 -7.20
CA ARG A 177 -0.55 19.73 -5.74
C ARG A 177 -1.82 20.20 -5.04
N ALA A 178 -2.38 21.32 -5.49
CA ALA A 178 -3.64 21.85 -4.95
C ALA A 178 -4.81 20.88 -5.16
N LEU A 179 -4.91 20.25 -6.34
CA LEU A 179 -5.92 19.22 -6.60
C LEU A 179 -5.73 18.02 -5.66
N ILE A 180 -4.51 17.50 -5.55
CA ILE A 180 -4.21 16.37 -4.66
C ILE A 180 -4.57 16.69 -3.22
N GLN A 181 -4.18 17.87 -2.73
CA GLN A 181 -4.51 18.30 -1.38
C GLN A 181 -6.03 18.37 -1.16
N SER A 182 -6.77 18.93 -2.12
CA SER A 182 -8.24 18.98 -2.03
C SER A 182 -8.88 17.60 -2.02
N GLU A 183 -8.39 16.67 -2.86
CA GLU A 183 -8.88 15.30 -2.93
C GLU A 183 -8.57 14.55 -1.64
N MET A 184 -7.36 14.68 -1.08
CA MET A 184 -6.98 14.07 0.20
C MET A 184 -7.87 14.55 1.36
N LEU A 185 -8.27 15.82 1.36
CA LEU A 185 -9.17 16.40 2.37
C LEU A 185 -10.64 16.00 2.16
N SER A 186 -11.04 15.70 0.92
CA SER A 186 -12.40 15.31 0.55
C SER A 186 -12.74 13.85 0.92
N VAL A 187 -11.73 13.01 1.12
CA VAL A 187 -11.91 11.59 1.48
C VAL A 187 -12.65 11.51 2.82
N ASN A 188 -13.94 11.20 2.73
CA ASN A 188 -14.79 11.04 3.90
C ASN A 188 -14.23 9.88 4.75
N THR A 189 -13.94 10.18 6.02
CA THR A 189 -13.38 9.38 7.14
C THR A 189 -13.85 7.92 7.34
N ARG A 190 -14.59 7.30 6.42
CA ARG A 190 -15.14 5.94 6.56
C ARG A 190 -14.23 4.80 6.11
N ARG A 191 -13.10 5.08 5.46
CA ARG A 191 -12.14 4.04 5.10
C ARG A 191 -10.76 4.51 5.55
N GLU A 192 -10.18 3.81 6.52
CA GLU A 192 -8.83 4.02 6.99
C GLU A 192 -7.85 3.51 5.94
N VAL A 193 -7.05 4.41 5.44
CA VAL A 193 -6.28 4.21 4.22
C VAL A 193 -4.81 4.53 4.77
N LEU A 194 -3.69 3.90 4.29
CA LEU A 194 -2.21 4.14 4.42
C LEU A 194 -1.41 4.42 3.07
N TRP A 195 -0.62 5.53 2.84
CA TRP A 195 -0.16 6.20 1.53
C TRP A 195 1.36 6.27 1.25
N ILE A 196 1.90 6.56 0.01
CA ILE A 196 3.22 7.23 -0.31
C ILE A 196 3.40 7.68 -1.87
N SER A 197 4.36 8.55 -2.39
CA SER A 197 4.66 8.94 -3.86
C SER A 197 5.82 9.93 -4.39
N LYS A 198 6.35 9.92 -5.66
CA LYS A 198 7.08 11.05 -6.45
C LYS A 198 7.57 10.55 -7.86
N ASN A 199 8.14 11.32 -8.82
CA ASN A 199 7.88 12.56 -9.60
C ASN A 199 8.88 12.67 -10.81
N SER A 200 8.67 13.57 -11.78
CA SER A 200 9.66 14.04 -12.78
C SER A 200 9.12 15.32 -13.41
N THR A 201 9.88 15.95 -14.30
CA THR A 201 9.58 17.26 -14.86
C THR A 201 9.73 17.20 -16.36
N LEU A 202 8.69 17.62 -17.10
CA LEU A 202 8.67 17.93 -18.54
C LEU A 202 9.40 16.95 -19.51
N GLY A 203 9.70 15.75 -19.07
CA GLY A 203 10.11 14.57 -19.81
C GLY A 203 9.70 13.40 -18.93
N LYS A 204 8.56 12.77 -19.28
CA LYS A 204 7.89 11.64 -18.59
C LYS A 204 8.24 11.43 -17.11
N VAL A 205 7.28 11.75 -16.25
CA VAL A 205 7.27 11.31 -14.86
C VAL A 205 6.78 9.91 -14.76
N GLU A 206 7.54 9.03 -14.11
CA GLU A 206 7.06 7.70 -13.78
C GLU A 206 7.12 7.46 -12.28
N PHE A 207 5.98 7.05 -11.73
CA PHE A 207 5.75 6.79 -10.31
C PHE A 207 5.59 5.29 -10.11
N PHE A 208 6.03 4.71 -8.98
CA PHE A 208 5.90 3.26 -8.76
C PHE A 208 5.70 2.84 -7.31
N HIS A 209 5.06 1.69 -7.16
CA HIS A 209 4.84 0.95 -5.92
C HIS A 209 5.92 -0.11 -5.77
N VAL A 210 6.20 -0.60 -4.55
CA VAL A 210 7.00 -1.82 -4.36
C VAL A 210 6.21 -2.83 -3.55
N PHE A 211 6.06 -4.07 -4.02
CA PHE A 211 5.45 -5.19 -3.29
C PHE A 211 6.35 -6.42 -3.21
N TYR A 212 6.49 -7.15 -2.10
CA TYR A 212 7.23 -8.44 -2.17
C TYR A 212 6.30 -9.66 -2.23
N ASN A 213 6.79 -10.72 -2.88
CA ASN A 213 6.26 -12.07 -2.85
C ASN A 213 7.06 -12.85 -1.79
N THR A 214 6.43 -13.24 -0.67
CA THR A 214 7.04 -13.84 0.54
C THR A 214 8.38 -14.57 0.37
N PRO A 215 9.30 -14.52 1.35
CA PRO A 215 10.64 -15.08 1.25
C PRO A 215 10.61 -16.61 1.06
N THR A 216 10.49 -17.04 -0.19
CA THR A 216 10.97 -18.35 -0.62
C THR A 216 12.25 -18.09 -1.36
N GLY A 217 13.36 -18.09 -0.62
CA GLY A 217 14.62 -18.52 -1.20
C GLY A 217 14.45 -19.94 -1.69
N ASN A 218 13.94 -20.10 -2.92
CA ASN A 218 14.21 -21.18 -3.85
C ASN A 218 13.34 -21.03 -5.09
N LYS A 219 14.01 -21.07 -6.26
CA LYS A 219 13.41 -21.42 -7.53
C LYS A 219 12.62 -22.73 -7.35
N ALA A 220 11.30 -22.65 -7.33
CA ALA A 220 10.43 -23.79 -7.49
C ALA A 220 9.50 -23.51 -8.67
N SER A 221 9.98 -23.88 -9.84
CA SER A 221 9.15 -24.12 -11.02
C SER A 221 8.11 -25.18 -10.68
N HIS A 222 6.84 -24.82 -10.46
CA HIS A 222 5.75 -25.78 -10.62
C HIS A 222 4.42 -25.08 -10.99
N SER A 223 3.93 -25.49 -12.15
CA SER A 223 2.61 -25.25 -12.70
C SER A 223 1.50 -25.67 -11.74
N VAL A 224 0.67 -24.71 -11.32
CA VAL A 224 -0.65 -24.99 -10.76
C VAL A 224 -1.67 -24.69 -11.85
N SER A 225 -2.43 -25.72 -12.20
CA SER A 225 -3.45 -25.71 -13.25
C SER A 225 -4.49 -24.62 -13.03
N GLU A 226 -4.69 -23.82 -14.08
CA GLU A 226 -5.83 -22.93 -14.29
C GLU A 226 -7.12 -23.74 -14.15
N THR A 227 -7.84 -23.54 -13.05
CA THR A 227 -9.31 -23.58 -12.95
C THR A 227 -9.71 -23.36 -11.49
N SER A 228 -10.46 -22.29 -11.22
CA SER A 228 -11.17 -21.96 -9.95
C SER A 228 -10.57 -20.96 -8.93
N LEU A 229 -9.68 -20.05 -9.34
CA LEU A 229 -9.42 -18.81 -8.58
C LEU A 229 -10.02 -17.62 -9.34
N GLN A 230 -11.33 -17.42 -9.19
CA GLN A 230 -11.99 -16.17 -9.57
C GLN A 230 -11.52 -15.04 -8.63
N ASP A 231 -10.84 -14.06 -9.22
CA ASP A 231 -10.74 -12.65 -8.81
C ASP A 231 -10.53 -12.38 -7.31
N THR A 232 -9.34 -12.71 -6.80
CA THR A 232 -8.93 -12.36 -5.43
C THR A 232 -8.03 -11.12 -5.40
N GLU A 233 -8.54 -10.04 -4.80
CA GLU A 233 -7.88 -8.84 -4.23
C GLU A 233 -6.32 -8.87 -4.17
N PRO A 234 -5.61 -8.08 -5.00
CA PRO A 234 -4.20 -7.74 -4.77
C PRO A 234 -4.09 -6.47 -3.91
N ASP A 235 -4.58 -6.51 -2.66
CA ASP A 235 -4.30 -5.48 -1.64
C ASP A 235 -3.12 -5.92 -0.76
N LEU A 236 -1.97 -5.45 -1.19
CA LEU A 236 -0.64 -5.76 -0.70
C LEU A 236 -0.20 -4.63 0.26
N ILE A 237 0.62 -4.96 1.26
CA ILE A 237 1.27 -3.96 2.12
C ILE A 237 2.41 -3.31 1.33
N GLU A 238 2.42 -1.97 1.30
CA GLU A 238 3.10 -1.19 0.27
C GLU A 238 4.15 -0.24 0.84
N TYR A 239 5.31 -0.23 0.17
CA TYR A 239 6.26 0.88 0.19
C TYR A 239 6.24 1.55 -1.14
N VAL A 240 6.88 2.69 -1.17
CA VAL A 240 6.80 3.55 -2.30
C VAL A 240 8.04 4.39 -2.42
N ILE A 241 8.34 4.49 -3.70
CA ILE A 241 9.52 5.04 -4.29
C ILE A 241 9.05 6.15 -5.21
N VAL A 242 9.91 7.15 -5.30
CA VAL A 242 9.47 8.51 -5.31
C VAL A 242 10.52 9.23 -6.20
N THR A 243 10.49 8.95 -7.52
CA THR A 243 11.57 9.27 -8.47
C THR A 243 11.71 10.76 -8.79
N ALA A 244 12.84 11.20 -9.35
CA ALA A 244 12.97 12.44 -10.14
C ALA A 244 14.20 12.33 -11.02
N GLN A 245 14.06 12.18 -12.33
CA GLN A 245 15.20 12.27 -13.26
C GLN A 245 15.41 13.72 -13.70
N LEU A 246 16.69 14.13 -13.71
CA LEU A 246 17.20 15.35 -14.36
C LEU A 246 17.34 15.12 -15.86
#